data_AF-A0A4Q4D3S4-F1
#
_entry.id   AF-A0A4Q4D3S4-F1
#
_cell.length_a   1.000
_cell.length_b   1.000
_cell.length_c   1.000
_cell.angle_alpha   90.00
_cell.angle_beta   90.00
_cell.angle_gamma   90.00
#
_symmetry.space_group_name_H-M   'P 1'
#
loop_
_entity.id
_entity.type
_entity.pdbx_description
1 polymer ?
#
loop_
_entity_poly.entity_id
_entity_poly.type
_entity_poly.pdbx_seq_one_letter_code
_entity_poly.pdbx_strand_id
1 'polypeptide(L)' 'MPQWDPTQYLRFSDERGRPFVDLVARVRSEAATVVDLGCGPGQLMPVLRERWPDARIVGVDSSAQMIE' A
#
# COMPACT_ATOMS: atom_id res chain seq x y z
N MET A 1 10.73 10.05 25.97
CA MET A 1 10.69 9.00 24.92
C MET A 1 10.16 9.63 23.65
N PRO A 2 10.70 9.34 22.47
CA PRO A 2 10.13 9.88 21.24
C PRO A 2 8.74 9.28 21.04
N GLN A 3 7.74 10.14 20.87
CA GLN A 3 6.38 9.75 20.53
C GLN A 3 6.32 9.58 19.01
N TRP A 4 5.73 8.48 18.54
CA TRP A 4 5.54 8.22 17.13
C TRP A 4 4.67 9.33 16.50
N ASP A 5 5.17 9.98 15.45
CA ASP A 5 4.46 11.04 14.71
C ASP A 5 4.14 10.57 13.28
N PRO A 6 2.86 10.30 12.95
CA PRO A 6 2.45 9.90 11.62
C PRO A 6 2.73 10.98 10.56
N THR A 7 2.78 12.25 10.95
CA THR A 7 3.06 13.38 10.05
C THR A 7 4.51 13.35 9.57
N GLN A 8 5.47 13.09 10.48
CA GLN A 8 6.85 12.84 10.11
C GLN A 8 7.00 11.55 9.31
N TYR A 9 6.23 10.51 9.64
CA TYR A 9 6.22 9.29 8.85
C TYR A 9 5.83 9.60 7.41
N LEU A 10 4.70 10.25 7.16
CA LEU A 10 4.20 10.52 5.81
C LEU A 10 5.07 11.48 4.98
N ARG A 11 6.00 12.24 5.58
CA ARG A 11 6.87 13.22 4.89
C ARG A 11 7.69 12.65 3.71
N PHE A 12 8.01 11.36 3.71
CA PHE A 12 8.75 10.68 2.63
C PHE A 12 7.89 9.61 1.94
N SER A 13 6.57 9.81 1.87
CA SER A 13 5.64 8.84 1.29
C SER A 13 5.97 8.52 -0.16
N ASP A 14 6.40 9.52 -0.92
CA ASP A 14 6.60 9.40 -2.36
C ASP A 14 7.87 8.60 -2.67
N GLU A 15 8.99 8.88 -1.99
CA GLU A 15 10.22 8.09 -2.14
C GLU A 15 10.04 6.65 -1.67
N ARG A 16 9.23 6.44 -0.61
CA ARG A 16 8.90 5.09 -0.12
C ARG A 16 7.89 4.34 -0.99
N GLY A 17 7.11 5.04 -1.81
CA GLY A 17 6.21 4.42 -2.78
C GLY A 17 6.95 3.79 -3.96
N ARG A 18 8.17 4.25 -4.26
CA ARG A 18 8.92 3.79 -5.43
C ARG A 18 9.21 2.28 -5.45
N PRO A 19 9.71 1.65 -4.36
CA PRO A 19 9.89 0.20 -4.30
C PRO A 19 8.59 -0.59 -4.54
N PHE A 20 7.46 -0.10 -4.05
CA PHE A 20 6.16 -0.74 -4.26
C PHE A 20 5.77 -0.75 -5.74
N VAL A 21 5.86 0.39 -6.41
CA VAL A 21 5.58 0.52 -7.84
C VAL A 21 6.50 -0.38 -8.66
N ASP A 22 7.81 -0.36 -8.36
CA ASP A 22 8.80 -1.18 -9.04
C ASP A 22 8.58 -2.70 -8.83
N LEU A 23 8.01 -3.11 -7.68
CA LEU A 23 7.64 -4.49 -7.41
C LEU A 23 6.39 -4.89 -8.19
N VAL A 24 5.31 -4.09 -8.11
CA VAL A 24 4.04 -4.35 -8.80
C VAL A 24 4.25 -4.45 -10.31
N ALA A 25 5.10 -3.61 -10.89
CA ALA A 25 5.43 -3.63 -12.32
C ALA A 25 6.06 -4.96 -12.79
N ARG A 26 6.67 -5.74 -11.88
CA ARG A 26 7.27 -7.05 -12.19
C ARG A 26 6.27 -8.19 -12.17
N VAL A 27 5.06 -8.00 -11.66
CA VAL A 27 4.01 -9.01 -11.68
C VAL A 27 3.33 -9.02 -13.06
N ARG A 28 3.51 -10.12 -13.79
CA ARG A 28 3.06 -10.28 -15.19
C ARG A 28 1.76 -11.07 -15.36
N SER A 29 1.11 -11.43 -14.26
CA SER A 29 -0.16 -12.16 -14.27
C SER A 29 -1.34 -11.23 -14.11
N GLU A 30 -2.47 -11.61 -14.70
CA GLU A 30 -3.77 -11.13 -14.27
C GLU A 30 -4.05 -11.61 -12.84
N ALA A 31 -4.83 -10.85 -12.09
CA ALA A 31 -5.21 -11.19 -10.73
C ALA A 31 -6.71 -10.94 -10.51
N ALA A 32 -7.44 -11.97 -10.08
CA ALA A 32 -8.82 -11.81 -9.64
C ALA A 32 -8.91 -11.30 -8.19
N THR A 33 -7.86 -11.51 -7.39
CA THR A 33 -7.77 -11.03 -6.01
C THR A 33 -6.34 -10.63 -5.68
N VAL A 34 -6.19 -9.48 -5.02
CA VAL A 34 -4.92 -8.92 -4.56
C VAL A 34 -5.04 -8.61 -3.07
N VAL A 35 -4.05 -9.01 -2.29
CA VAL A 35 -3.96 -8.73 -0.86
C VAL A 35 -2.70 -7.93 -0.60
N ASP A 36 -2.85 -6.72 -0.07
CA ASP A 36 -1.75 -5.84 0.33
C ASP A 36 -1.49 -6.01 1.83
N LEU A 37 -0.34 -6.60 2.18
CA LEU A 37 0.04 -6.91 3.56
C LEU A 37 0.90 -5.81 4.14
N GLY A 38 0.48 -5.24 5.26
CA GLY A 38 1.06 -4.01 5.81
C GLY A 38 0.68 -2.80 4.97
N CYS A 39 -0.60 -2.70 4.58
CA CYS A 39 -1.08 -1.67 3.65
C CYS A 39 -0.98 -0.24 4.21
N GLY A 40 -0.74 -0.09 5.52
CA GLY A 40 -0.77 1.20 6.18
C GLY A 40 -2.11 1.92 5.92
N PRO A 41 -2.09 3.22 5.61
CA PRO A 41 -3.31 4.00 5.35
C PRO A 41 -3.88 3.76 3.94
N GLY A 42 -3.39 2.77 3.21
CA GLY A 42 -3.87 2.42 1.88
C GLY A 42 -3.41 3.38 0.76
N GLN A 43 -2.46 4.28 1.03
CA GLN A 43 -2.01 5.31 0.07
C GLN A 43 -1.56 4.75 -1.30
N LEU A 44 -1.03 3.51 -1.34
CA LEU A 44 -0.53 2.87 -2.55
C LEU A 44 -1.53 1.89 -3.19
N MET A 45 -2.67 1.62 -2.57
CA MET A 45 -3.72 0.77 -3.13
C MET A 45 -4.26 1.25 -4.50
N PRO A 46 -4.31 2.56 -4.81
CA PRO A 46 -4.67 3.02 -6.16
C PRO A 46 -3.77 2.46 -7.26
N VAL A 47 -2.48 2.24 -7.00
CA VAL A 47 -1.55 1.61 -7.96
C VAL A 47 -2.00 0.18 -8.29
N LEU A 48 -2.46 -0.57 -7.29
CA LEU A 48 -3.00 -1.92 -7.49
C LEU A 48 -4.31 -1.88 -8.28
N ARG A 49 -5.18 -0.90 -8.01
CA ARG A 49 -6.45 -0.72 -8.73
C ARG A 49 -6.22 -0.35 -10.19
N GLU A 50 -5.25 0.51 -10.48
CA GLU A 50 -4.89 0.85 -11.85
C GLU A 50 -4.33 -0.36 -12.61
N ARG A 51 -3.50 -1.17 -11.94
CA ARG A 51 -2.89 -2.35 -12.56
C ARG A 51 -3.88 -3.50 -12.79
N TRP A 52 -4.78 -3.74 -11.84
CA TRP A 52 -5.81 -4.78 -11.93
C TRP A 52 -7.19 -4.18 -11.63
N PRO A 53 -7.83 -3.54 -12.62
CA PRO A 53 -9.08 -2.80 -12.46
C PRO A 53 -10.22 -3.64 -11.88
N ASP A 54 -10.31 -4.90 -12.30
CA ASP A 54 -11.41 -5.82 -11.94
C ASP A 54 -11.09 -6.71 -10.72
N ALA A 55 -9.88 -6.60 -10.15
CA ALA A 55 -9.50 -7.41 -9.00
C ALA A 55 -10.25 -7.03 -7.73
N ARG A 56 -10.58 -8.02 -6.89
CA ARG A 56 -10.90 -7.74 -5.49
C ARG A 56 -9.61 -7.38 -4.76
N ILE A 57 -9.50 -6.16 -4.25
CA ILE A 57 -8.30 -5.69 -3.52
C ILE A 57 -8.64 -5.57 -2.04
N VAL A 58 -7.81 -6.17 -1.20
CA VAL A 58 -7.95 -6.16 0.27
C VAL A 58 -6.66 -5.67 0.90
N GLY A 59 -6.74 -4.61 1.69
CA GLY A 59 -5.64 -4.18 2.55
C GLY A 59 -5.71 -4.90 3.90
N VAL A 60 -4.57 -5.34 4.42
CA VAL A 60 -4.44 -5.92 5.75
C VAL A 60 -3.30 -5.22 6.47
N ASP A 61 -3.58 -4.67 7.65
CA ASP A 61 -2.56 -4.11 8.53
C ASP A 61 -2.80 -4.59 9.96
N SER A 62 -1.72 -4.78 10.71
CA SER A 62 -1.78 -5.15 12.13
C SER A 62 -2.09 -3.96 13.05
N SER A 63 -1.93 -2.74 12.56
CA SER A 63 -2.19 -1.51 13.31
C SER A 63 -3.58 -0.98 13.01
N ALA A 64 -4.47 -1.00 14.00
CA ALA A 64 -5.80 -0.42 13.88
C ALA A 64 -5.75 1.07 13.49
N GLN A 65 -4.79 1.82 14.04
CA GLN A 65 -4.59 3.24 13.75
C GLN A 65 -4.25 3.54 12.29
N MET A 66 -3.84 2.53 11.52
CA MET A 66 -3.54 2.69 10.09
C MET A 66 -4.77 2.39 9.21
N ILE A 67 -5.82 1.75 9.73
CA ILE A 67 -7.01 1.34 8.96
C ILE A 67 -8.26 2.14 9.37
N GLU A 68 -8.33 2.67 10.60
CA GLU A 68 -9.49 3.43 11.12
C GLU A 68 -9.83 4.72 10.34
#